data_AF-A0A663N8U0-F1
#
_entry.id   AF-A0A663N8U0-F1
#
_cell.length_a   1.000
_cell.length_b   1.000
_cell.length_c   1.000
_cell.angle_alpha   90.00
_cell.angle_beta   90.00
_cell.angle_gamma   90.00
#
_symmetry.space_group_name_H-M   'P 1'
#
loop_
_entity.id
_entity.type
_entity.pdbx_description
1 polymer ?
#
loop_
_entity_poly.entity_id
_entity_poly.type
_entity_poly.pdbx_seq_one_letter_code
_entity_poly.pdbx_strand_id
1 'polypeptide(L)'
;QEEDEEIDVVTLAENDKRRTHNVLERQRRNELKLSFFALRDQIPEVANNEKAPKVVILKKATEYVLSIQSDEHRLIAEKEQLELGERK
;
A
#
# COMPACT_ATOMS: atom_id res chain seq x y z
N GLN A 1 51.18 2.81 23.78
CA GLN A 1 50.46 2.94 25.05
C GLN A 1 49.61 4.17 24.84
N GLU A 2 48.43 3.97 24.24
CA GLU A 2 47.19 3.73 25.00
C GLU A 2 46.82 4.99 25.79
N GLU A 3 46.43 6.05 25.07
CA GLU A 3 45.48 7.01 25.62
C GLU A 3 44.44 7.21 24.52
N ASP A 4 43.40 6.40 24.71
CA ASP A 4 42.29 6.15 23.83
C ASP A 4 41.60 7.43 23.34
N GLU A 5 41.13 7.35 22.09
CA GLU A 5 40.05 8.18 21.58
C GLU A 5 38.88 8.14 22.56
N GLU A 6 38.79 9.12 23.46
CA GLU A 6 37.60 9.32 24.28
C GLU A 6 36.47 9.75 23.34
N ILE A 7 35.73 8.76 22.82
CA ILE A 7 34.54 9.02 22.04
C ILE A 7 33.53 9.66 23.00
N ASP A 8 33.29 10.96 22.80
CA ASP A 8 32.32 11.73 23.58
C ASP A 8 30.98 10.98 23.66
N VAL A 9 30.59 10.61 24.88
CA VAL A 9 29.38 9.82 25.18
C VAL A 9 28.13 10.48 24.59
N VAL A 10 28.11 11.81 24.47
CA VAL A 10 27.02 12.56 23.84
C VAL A 10 26.90 12.20 22.36
N THR A 11 28.02 12.13 21.63
CA THR A 11 28.04 11.76 20.20
C THR A 11 27.67 10.29 19.98
N LEU A 12 28.04 9.38 20.89
CA LEU A 12 27.61 7.97 20.84
C LEU A 12 26.09 7.85 21.00
N ALA A 13 25.50 8.53 21.98
CA ALA A 13 24.06 8.51 22.21
C ALA A 13 23.27 9.13 21.03
N GLU A 14 23.79 10.18 20.40
CA GLU A 14 23.20 10.74 19.18
C GLU A 14 23.31 9.79 17.98
N ASN A 15 24.45 9.11 17.84
CA ASN A 15 24.64 8.09 16.81
C ASN A 15 23.68 6.91 16.99
N ASP A 16 23.44 6.47 18.23
CA ASP A 16 22.48 5.41 18.53
C ASP A 16 21.03 5.84 18.27
N LYS A 17 20.66 7.09 18.59
CA LYS A 17 19.35 7.66 18.20
C LYS A 17 19.18 7.67 16.69
N ARG A 18 20.19 8.16 15.96
CA ARG A 18 20.18 8.20 14.49
C ARG A 18 20.11 6.81 13.88
N ARG A 19 20.85 5.84 14.44
CA ARG A 19 20.82 4.44 14.01
C ARG A 19 19.43 3.84 14.22
N THR A 20 18.85 4.03 15.40
CA THR A 20 17.49 3.55 15.73
C THR A 20 16.46 4.14 14.79
N HIS A 21 16.48 5.45 14.58
CA HIS A 21 15.61 6.13 13.62
C HIS A 21 15.71 5.54 12.21
N ASN A 22 16.93 5.29 11.73
CA ASN A 22 17.16 4.73 10.39
C ASN A 22 16.63 3.29 10.25
N VAL A 23 16.71 2.49 11.31
CA VAL A 23 16.14 1.13 11.35
C VAL A 23 14.61 1.21 11.27
N LEU A 24 13.99 2.05 12.11
CA LEU A 24 12.54 2.22 12.14
C LEU A 24 11.99 2.74 10.81
N GLU A 25 12.63 3.74 10.19
CA GLU A 25 12.18 4.25 8.88
C GLU A 25 12.42 3.24 7.75
N ARG A 26 13.42 2.36 7.87
CA ARG A 26 13.57 1.24 6.93
C ARG A 26 12.43 0.24 7.08
N GLN A 27 12.05 -0.12 8.31
CA GLN A 27 10.91 -0.99 8.58
C GLN A 27 9.62 -0.38 8.04
N ARG A 28 9.33 0.89 8.34
CA ARG A 28 8.17 1.62 7.83
C ARG A 28 8.09 1.60 6.31
N ARG A 29 9.21 1.85 5.62
CA ARG A 29 9.26 1.83 4.14
C ARG A 29 9.06 0.42 3.57
N ASN A 30 9.54 -0.61 4.25
CA ASN A 30 9.32 -1.99 3.85
C ASN A 30 7.85 -2.40 4.01
N GLU A 31 7.23 -2.06 5.14
CA GLU A 31 5.79 -2.27 5.37
C GLU A 31 4.96 -1.56 4.30
N LEU A 32 5.24 -0.28 4.03
CA LEU A 32 4.56 0.46 2.98
C LEU A 32 4.73 -0.18 1.60
N LYS A 33 5.93 -0.70 1.29
CA LYS A 33 6.18 -1.43 0.04
C LYS A 33 5.32 -2.70 -0.04
N LEU A 34 5.20 -3.46 1.04
CA LEU A 34 4.34 -4.64 1.10
C LEU A 34 2.86 -4.27 0.93
N SER A 35 2.39 -3.18 1.54
CA SER A 35 1.02 -2.68 1.33
C SER A 35 0.75 -2.30 -0.13
N PHE A 36 1.72 -1.72 -0.83
CA PHE A 36 1.59 -1.44 -2.26
C PHE A 36 1.51 -2.71 -3.12
N PHE A 37 2.24 -3.76 -2.76
CA PHE A 37 2.14 -5.06 -3.44
C PHE A 37 0.79 -5.71 -3.19
N ALA A 38 0.35 -5.75 -1.94
CA ALA A 38 -0.98 -6.26 -1.61
C ALA A 38 -2.09 -5.52 -2.37
N LEU A 39 -2.00 -4.18 -2.45
CA LEU A 39 -2.95 -3.37 -3.22
C LEU A 39 -2.90 -3.68 -4.72
N ARG A 40 -1.70 -3.77 -5.31
CA ARG A 40 -1.51 -4.12 -6.73
C ARG A 40 -2.19 -5.44 -7.06
N ASP A 41 -2.02 -6.45 -6.21
CA ASP A 41 -2.53 -7.79 -6.44
C ASP A 41 -4.06 -7.86 -6.45
N GLN A 42 -4.75 -6.87 -5.86
CA GLN A 42 -6.21 -6.75 -5.91
C GLN A 42 -6.75 -6.07 -7.18
N ILE A 43 -5.89 -5.52 -8.03
CA ILE A 43 -6.29 -4.73 -9.19
C ILE A 43 -6.01 -5.54 -10.46
N PRO A 44 -7.04 -6.07 -11.16
CA PRO A 44 -6.85 -7.01 -12.27
C PRO A 44 -5.91 -6.52 -13.37
N GLU A 45 -5.95 -5.22 -13.69
CA GLU A 45 -5.12 -4.63 -14.76
C GLU A 45 -3.62 -4.63 -14.44
N VAL A 46 -3.24 -4.59 -13.16
CA VAL A 46 -1.83 -4.46 -12.73
C VAL A 46 -1.32 -5.61 -11.87
N ALA A 47 -2.18 -6.57 -11.50
CA ALA A 47 -1.83 -7.70 -10.63
C ALA A 47 -0.61 -8.49 -11.13
N ASN A 48 -0.51 -8.72 -12.45
CA ASN A 48 0.60 -9.46 -13.07
C ASN A 48 1.82 -8.60 -13.40
N ASN A 49 1.82 -7.30 -13.08
CA ASN A 49 2.94 -6.41 -13.33
C ASN A 49 3.72 -6.14 -12.05
N GLU A 50 4.71 -6.99 -11.78
CA GLU A 50 5.52 -6.87 -10.56
C GLU A 50 6.20 -5.51 -10.39
N LYS A 51 6.49 -4.82 -11.50
CA LYS A 51 7.18 -3.54 -11.57
C LYS A 51 6.24 -2.34 -11.76
N ALA A 52 4.94 -2.52 -11.51
CA ALA A 52 3.97 -1.44 -11.60
C ALA A 52 4.39 -0.23 -10.74
N PRO A 53 4.48 0.99 -11.31
CA PRO A 53 4.81 2.18 -10.54
C PRO A 53 3.76 2.49 -9.46
N LYS A 54 4.18 3.02 -8.30
CA LYS A 54 3.27 3.38 -7.18
C LYS A 54 2.11 4.27 -7.63
N VAL A 55 2.39 5.29 -8.44
CA VAL A 55 1.36 6.20 -8.97
C VAL A 55 0.36 5.49 -9.87
N VAL A 56 0.79 4.47 -10.61
CA VAL A 56 -0.09 3.67 -11.47
C VAL A 56 -0.97 2.78 -10.59
N ILE A 57 -0.40 2.12 -9.58
CA ILE A 57 -1.18 1.31 -8.61
C ILE A 57 -2.30 2.15 -7.98
N LEU A 58 -2.00 3.39 -7.53
CA LEU A 58 -3.01 4.27 -6.93
C LEU A 58 -4.10 4.68 -7.92
N LYS A 59 -3.72 5.12 -9.13
CA LYS A 59 -4.70 5.52 -10.16
C LYS A 59 -5.61 4.35 -10.54
N LYS A 60 -5.02 3.18 -10.79
CA LYS A 60 -5.74 1.97 -11.15
C LYS A 60 -6.62 1.43 -10.03
N ALA A 61 -6.20 1.58 -8.77
CA ALA A 61 -7.06 1.27 -7.63
C ALA A 61 -8.32 2.14 -7.62
N THR A 62 -8.17 3.46 -7.81
CA THR A 62 -9.30 4.39 -7.85
C THR A 62 -10.24 4.09 -9.02
N GLU A 63 -9.69 3.90 -10.22
CA GLU A 63 -10.47 3.53 -11.41
C GLU A 63 -11.24 2.22 -11.19
N TYR A 64 -10.60 1.22 -10.58
CA TYR A 64 -11.21 -0.08 -10.33
C TYR A 64 -12.36 -0.04 -9.32
N VAL A 65 -12.19 0.71 -8.21
CA VAL A 65 -13.28 0.91 -7.23
C VAL A 65 -14.49 1.57 -7.88
N LEU A 66 -14.29 2.60 -8.69
CA LEU A 66 -15.39 3.29 -9.38
C LEU A 66 -16.10 2.36 -10.37
N SER A 67 -15.35 1.53 -11.11
CA SER A 67 -15.92 0.53 -12.01
C SER A 67 -16.78 -0.48 -11.27
N ILE A 68 -16.27 -1.05 -10.18
CA ILE A 68 -17.01 -2.05 -9.39
C ILE A 68 -18.30 -1.44 -8.82
N GLN A 69 -18.25 -0.22 -8.30
CA GLN A 69 -19.44 0.45 -7.78
C GLN A 69 -20.50 0.68 -8.87
N SER A 70 -20.08 1.08 -10.07
CA SER A 70 -20.99 1.22 -11.22
C SER A 70 -21.61 -0.13 -11.62
N ASP A 71 -20.80 -1.19 -11.64
CA ASP A 71 -21.26 -2.54 -11.97
C ASP A 71 -22.22 -3.08 -10.91
N GLU A 72 -21.93 -2.86 -9.62
CA GLU A 72 -22.81 -3.22 -8.50
C GLU A 72 -24.18 -2.54 -8.63
N HIS A 73 -24.21 -1.23 -8.87
CA HIS A 73 -25.47 -0.50 -9.08
C HIS A 73 -26.27 -1.05 -10.27
N ARG A 74 -25.58 -1.36 -11.39
CA ARG A 74 -26.22 -1.94 -12.57
C ARG A 74 -26.82 -3.32 -12.27
N LEU A 75 -26.07 -4.18 -11.58
CA LEU A 75 -26.51 -5.54 -11.22
C LEU A 75 -27.67 -5.51 -10.22
N ILE A 76 -27.68 -4.58 -9.26
CA ILE A 76 -28.80 -4.39 -8.34
C ILE A 76 -30.07 -4.00 -9.12
N ALA A 77 -29.97 -3.02 -10.02
CA ALA A 77 -31.10 -2.60 -10.85
C ALA A 77 -31.62 -3.74 -11.75
N GLU A 78 -30.72 -4.51 -12.36
CA GLU A 78 -31.08 -5.67 -13.18
C GLU A 78 -31.80 -6.74 -12.36
N LYS A 79 -31.30 -7.04 -11.16
CA LYS A 79 -31.96 -7.97 -10.22
C LYS A 79 -33.36 -7.51 -9.85
N GLU A 80 -33.55 -6.24 -9.51
CA GLU A 80 -34.87 -5.69 -9.16
C GLU A 80 -35.86 -5.79 -10.33
N GLN A 81 -35.42 -5.54 -11.56
CA GLN A 81 -36.26 -5.68 -12.75
C GLN A 81 -36.69 -7.14 -12.97
N LEU A 82 -35.77 -8.09 -12.79
CA LEU A 82 -36.09 -9.52 -12.91
C LEU A 82 -37.08 -9.96 -11.83
N GLU A 83 -36.89 -9.56 -10.58
CA GLU A 83 -37.81 -9.89 -9.48
C GLU A 83 -39.21 -9.27 -9.66
N LEU A 84 -39.32 -8.11 -10.33
CA LEU A 84 -40.61 -7.51 -10.69
C LEU A 84 -41.25 -8.21 -11.90
N GLY A 85 -40.44 -8.71 -12.83
CA GLY A 85 -40.88 -9.49 -13.98
C GLY A 85 -41.43 -10.86 -13.59
N GLU A 86 -40.79 -11.54 -12.62
CA GLU A 86 -41.21 -12.85 -12.11
C GLU A 86 -42.50 -12.81 -11.27
N ARG A 87 -42.91 -11.62 -10.82
CA ARG A 87 -44.15 -11.40 -10.04
C ARG A 87 -45.39 -11.14 -10.90
N LYS A 88 -45.27 -11.13 -12.22
CA LYS A 88 -46.37 -10.91 -13.18
C LYS A 88 -46.75 -12.20 -13.88
#